data_AF-A0A165X0C9-F1
#
_entry.id   AF-A0A165X0C9-F1
#
_cell.length_a   1.000
_cell.length_b   1.000
_cell.length_c   1.000
_cell.angle_alpha   90.00
_cell.angle_beta   90.00
_cell.angle_gamma   90.00
#
_symmetry.space_group_name_H-M   'P 1'
#
loop_
_entity.id
_entity.type
_entity.pdbx_description
1 polymer ?
#
loop_
_entity_poly.entity_id
_entity_poly.type
_entity_poly.pdbx_seq_one_letter_code
_entity_poly.pdbx_strand_id
1 'polypeptide(L)'
;MIQLAKLYQDHLLRPFRQQKCHTPTPSYHPSHPSFEDERYFYADIADSAPKDHSQAKQQALFRDGFQCMVTRVFDDRYVESLTPEQQAALPLTAPPQPTNACHIFPPSTNTGLDPEKEGHPKTHYAANVWSIVNNFGGIRLEDELNGDQIHRLSNIMTMSQSTHSMFDTLRLWFEAVPTLATYDICATLPLYLINITRRVTFTATKANLERPDRRYLRLHAAVCRVAYMSGAAEYLDRCDREHEDRKVLARDGSSAEFLTTRLQRVFLVA
;
A
#
# COMPACT_ATOMS: atom_id res chain seq x y z
N MET A 1 -3.72 19.78 -23.16
CA MET A 1 -4.49 19.35 -21.97
C MET A 1 -4.67 17.83 -21.90
N ILE A 2 -5.22 17.17 -22.94
CA ILE A 2 -5.49 15.72 -22.93
C ILE A 2 -4.23 14.85 -22.72
N GLN A 3 -3.12 15.17 -23.39
CA GLN A 3 -1.88 14.40 -23.25
C GLN A 3 -1.28 14.45 -21.84
N LEU A 4 -1.33 15.61 -21.19
CA LEU A 4 -0.83 15.79 -19.82
C LEU A 4 -1.71 15.06 -18.80
N ALA A 5 -3.04 15.13 -18.96
CA ALA A 5 -3.97 14.38 -18.12
C ALA A 5 -3.71 12.87 -18.22
N LYS A 6 -3.51 12.35 -19.44
CA LYS A 6 -3.18 10.95 -19.68
C LYS A 6 -1.83 10.55 -19.08
N LEU A 7 -0.82 11.41 -19.17
CA LEU A 7 0.49 11.20 -18.55
C LEU A 7 0.35 10.98 -17.03
N TYR A 8 -0.33 11.88 -16.32
CA TYR A 8 -0.53 11.76 -14.88
C TYR A 8 -1.46 10.60 -14.51
N GLN A 9 -2.49 10.34 -15.29
CA GLN A 9 -3.35 9.19 -15.05
C GLN A 9 -2.56 7.88 -15.13
N ASP A 10 -1.74 7.70 -16.17
CA ASP A 10 -1.01 6.46 -16.44
C ASP A 10 0.24 6.28 -15.57
N HIS A 11 0.91 7.38 -15.18
CA HIS A 11 2.23 7.34 -14.53
C HIS A 11 2.25 7.99 -13.14
N LEU A 12 1.11 8.43 -12.61
CA LEU A 12 0.99 8.91 -11.23
C LEU A 12 -0.22 8.31 -10.51
N LEU A 13 -1.42 8.38 -11.09
CA LEU A 13 -2.63 7.89 -10.39
C LEU A 13 -2.75 6.37 -10.42
N ARG A 14 -2.65 5.75 -11.62
CA ARG A 14 -2.74 4.30 -11.78
C ARG A 14 -1.64 3.52 -11.03
N PRO A 15 -0.36 3.93 -11.02
CA PRO A 15 0.67 3.21 -10.25
C PRO A 15 0.34 3.12 -8.76
N PHE A 16 -0.16 4.20 -8.16
CA PHE A 16 -0.49 4.23 -6.73
C PHE A 16 -1.85 3.58 -6.41
N ARG A 17 -2.72 3.44 -7.40
CA ARG A 17 -4.05 2.85 -7.22
C ARG A 17 -4.00 1.34 -7.39
N GLN A 18 -3.99 0.60 -6.29
CA GLN A 18 -3.86 -0.86 -6.28
C GLN A 18 -5.20 -1.60 -6.17
N GLN A 19 -6.16 -1.33 -7.06
CA GLN A 19 -7.42 -2.09 -7.04
C GLN A 19 -7.18 -3.54 -7.52
N LYS A 20 -6.82 -4.41 -6.57
CA LYS A 20 -6.68 -5.85 -6.78
C LYS A 20 -8.07 -6.45 -6.84
N CYS A 21 -8.45 -6.94 -8.01
CA CYS A 21 -9.52 -7.94 -8.10
C CYS A 21 -8.98 -9.20 -7.39
N HIS A 22 -9.28 -9.34 -6.10
CA HIS A 22 -8.98 -10.50 -5.25
C HIS A 22 -7.48 -10.78 -5.01
N THR A 23 -6.96 -10.38 -3.84
CA THR A 23 -5.67 -10.91 -3.36
C THR A 23 -5.88 -12.34 -2.87
N PRO A 24 -5.12 -13.35 -3.33
CA PRO A 24 -5.12 -14.66 -2.71
C PRO A 24 -4.61 -14.53 -1.28
N THR A 25 -5.29 -15.17 -0.33
CA THR A 25 -4.82 -15.30 1.06
C THR A 25 -3.46 -15.99 1.04
N PRO A 26 -2.37 -15.38 1.56
CA PRO A 26 -1.09 -16.06 1.68
C PRO A 26 -1.25 -17.29 2.59
N SER A 27 -0.85 -18.47 2.13
CA SER A 27 -0.76 -19.66 2.96
C SER A 27 0.51 -19.59 3.81
N TYR A 28 0.36 -19.64 5.13
CA TYR A 28 1.50 -19.88 6.03
C TYR A 28 1.40 -21.26 6.67
N HIS A 29 2.58 -21.86 6.84
CA HIS A 29 2.77 -23.23 7.30
C HIS A 29 2.65 -23.31 8.84
N PRO A 30 2.05 -24.38 9.42
CA PRO A 30 1.44 -24.37 10.75
C PRO A 30 2.40 -24.63 11.94
N SER A 31 3.69 -24.35 11.80
CA SER A 31 4.68 -24.73 12.80
C SER A 31 4.89 -23.61 13.82
N HIS A 32 3.95 -23.44 14.74
CA HIS A 32 3.96 -22.37 15.74
C HIS A 32 4.80 -22.72 17.00
N PRO A 33 5.82 -21.92 17.36
CA PRO A 33 6.47 -21.96 18.67
C PRO A 33 5.73 -21.06 19.69
N SER A 34 6.16 -21.06 20.96
CA SER A 34 5.48 -20.37 22.07
C SER A 34 5.56 -18.83 21.98
N PHE A 35 4.81 -18.10 22.82
CA PHE A 35 4.76 -16.62 22.82
C PHE A 35 6.12 -15.93 23.01
N GLU A 36 6.96 -16.44 23.91
CA GLU A 36 8.31 -15.90 24.08
C GLU A 36 9.12 -16.14 22.80
N ASP A 37 9.02 -17.35 22.24
CA ASP A 37 9.66 -17.69 20.98
C ASP A 37 9.16 -16.82 19.82
N GLU A 38 7.87 -16.44 19.75
CA GLU A 38 7.36 -15.53 18.73
C GLU A 38 7.97 -14.14 18.84
N ARG A 39 8.02 -13.55 20.04
CA ARG A 39 8.62 -12.22 20.22
C ARG A 39 10.10 -12.23 19.90
N TYR A 40 10.84 -13.28 20.29
CA TYR A 40 12.24 -13.44 19.94
C TYR A 40 12.43 -13.72 18.44
N PHE A 41 11.56 -14.51 17.83
CA PHE A 41 11.56 -14.81 16.40
C PHE A 41 11.30 -13.55 15.55
N TYR A 42 10.27 -12.77 15.89
CA TYR A 42 10.00 -11.50 15.22
C TYR A 42 11.11 -10.47 15.48
N ALA A 43 11.70 -10.47 16.67
CA ALA A 43 12.84 -9.61 16.98
C ALA A 43 14.07 -9.95 16.13
N ASP A 44 14.34 -11.24 15.88
CA ASP A 44 15.44 -11.73 15.04
C ASP A 44 15.19 -11.42 13.55
N ILE A 45 13.98 -11.67 13.06
CA ILE A 45 13.59 -11.31 11.69
C ILE A 45 13.73 -9.81 11.45
N ALA A 46 13.30 -8.99 12.41
CA ALA A 46 13.31 -7.52 12.30
C ALA A 46 14.71 -6.88 12.25
N ASP A 47 15.76 -7.64 12.56
CA ASP A 47 17.15 -7.17 12.47
C ASP A 47 17.74 -7.35 11.06
N SER A 48 16.99 -7.92 10.11
CA SER A 48 17.37 -8.08 8.70
C SER A 48 16.47 -7.27 7.75
N ALA A 49 16.98 -6.88 6.57
CA ALA A 49 16.14 -6.24 5.56
C ALA A 49 15.14 -7.27 4.98
N PRO A 50 13.83 -6.94 4.92
CA PRO A 50 12.82 -7.86 4.43
C PRO A 50 13.02 -8.09 2.93
N LYS A 51 13.14 -9.37 2.55
CA LYS A 51 13.41 -9.76 1.15
C LYS A 51 12.14 -9.97 0.33
N ASP A 52 11.02 -10.18 1.01
CA ASP A 52 9.74 -10.49 0.38
C ASP A 52 8.56 -9.88 1.15
N HIS A 53 7.37 -9.97 0.56
CA HIS A 53 6.14 -9.47 1.17
C HIS A 53 5.80 -10.15 2.50
N SER A 54 6.17 -11.42 2.66
CA SER A 54 5.90 -12.22 3.85
C SER A 54 6.68 -11.67 5.05
N GLN A 55 8.00 -11.54 4.89
CA GLN A 55 8.90 -10.96 5.88
C GLN A 55 8.55 -9.50 6.17
N ALA A 56 8.24 -8.71 5.13
CA ALA A 56 7.82 -7.32 5.29
C ALA A 56 6.57 -7.19 6.17
N LYS A 57 5.58 -8.08 5.99
CA LYS A 57 4.38 -8.12 6.83
C LYS A 57 4.70 -8.47 8.28
N GLN A 58 5.51 -9.49 8.51
CA GLN A 58 5.89 -9.91 9.86
C GLN A 58 6.65 -8.81 10.61
N GLN A 59 7.64 -8.17 9.97
CA GLN A 59 8.39 -7.08 10.55
C GLN A 59 7.54 -5.83 10.81
N ALA A 60 6.65 -5.47 9.88
CA ALA A 60 5.74 -4.33 10.05
C ALA A 60 4.77 -4.56 11.21
N LEU A 61 4.20 -5.77 11.31
CA LEU A 61 3.36 -6.17 12.45
C LEU A 61 4.12 -6.01 13.77
N PHE A 62 5.33 -6.55 13.85
CA PHE A 62 6.14 -6.42 15.06
C PHE A 62 6.47 -4.96 15.38
N ARG A 63 6.87 -4.16 14.38
CA ARG A 63 7.12 -2.72 14.54
C ARG A 63 5.91 -1.99 15.11
N ASP A 64 4.72 -2.31 14.61
CA ASP A 64 3.47 -1.62 14.92
C ASP A 64 2.76 -2.17 16.16
N GLY A 65 3.39 -3.08 16.90
CA GLY A 65 2.83 -3.69 18.11
C GLY A 65 1.64 -4.61 17.82
N PHE A 66 1.64 -5.25 16.65
CA PHE A 66 0.58 -6.13 16.15
C PHE A 66 -0.78 -5.42 16.00
N GLN A 67 -0.76 -4.12 15.74
CA GLN A 67 -1.95 -3.30 15.56
C GLN A 67 -1.98 -2.65 14.19
N CYS A 68 -3.19 -2.46 13.67
CA CYS A 68 -3.41 -1.54 12.55
C CYS A 68 -2.96 -0.13 12.96
N MET A 69 -2.08 0.49 12.16
CA MET A 69 -1.58 1.84 12.43
C MET A 69 -2.69 2.90 12.43
N VAL A 70 -3.82 2.64 11.74
CA VAL A 70 -4.96 3.58 11.63
C VAL A 70 -5.99 3.38 12.72
N THR A 71 -6.51 2.16 12.86
CA THR A 71 -7.64 1.85 13.75
C THR A 71 -7.21 1.36 15.13
N ARG A 72 -5.93 1.03 15.31
CA ARG A 72 -5.36 0.42 16.53
C ARG A 72 -5.96 -0.94 16.93
N VAL A 73 -6.81 -1.52 16.09
CA VAL A 73 -7.29 -2.90 16.27
C VAL A 73 -6.12 -3.87 16.16
N PHE A 74 -6.11 -4.88 17.01
CA PHE A 74 -5.11 -5.93 16.96
C PHE A 74 -5.32 -6.84 15.74
N ASP A 75 -4.22 -7.38 15.24
CA ASP A 75 -4.23 -8.44 14.24
C ASP A 75 -4.87 -9.71 14.82
N ASP A 76 -5.81 -10.29 14.08
CA ASP A 76 -6.57 -11.46 14.53
C ASP A 76 -5.67 -12.68 14.76
N ARG A 77 -4.72 -12.93 13.87
CA ARG A 77 -3.76 -14.04 14.00
C ARG A 77 -2.83 -13.88 15.18
N TYR A 78 -2.38 -12.66 15.45
CA TYR A 78 -1.64 -12.39 16.69
C TYR A 78 -2.48 -12.73 17.92
N VAL A 79 -3.74 -12.31 17.98
CA VAL A 79 -4.59 -12.62 19.15
C VAL A 79 -4.85 -14.12 19.27
N GLU A 80 -5.07 -14.82 18.17
CA GLU A 80 -5.25 -16.27 18.13
C GLU A 80 -4.02 -17.05 18.60
N SER A 81 -2.81 -16.49 18.47
CA SER A 81 -1.57 -17.15 18.94
C SER A 81 -1.32 -17.00 20.45
N LEU A 82 -2.06 -16.11 21.12
CA LEU A 82 -1.91 -15.85 22.56
C LEU A 82 -2.63 -16.88 23.44
N THR A 83 -2.14 -17.06 24.66
CA THR A 83 -2.88 -17.82 25.69
C THR A 83 -4.13 -17.08 26.16
N PRO A 84 -5.13 -17.76 26.74
CA PRO A 84 -6.33 -17.09 27.28
C PRO A 84 -6.03 -15.96 28.27
N GLU A 85 -5.01 -16.13 29.12
CA GLU A 85 -4.59 -15.12 30.10
C GLU A 85 -4.01 -13.88 29.42
N GLN A 86 -3.24 -14.08 28.35
CA GLN A 86 -2.66 -13.01 27.56
C GLN A 86 -3.72 -12.26 26.74
N GLN A 87 -4.67 -13.00 26.17
CA GLN A 87 -5.83 -12.42 25.48
C GLN A 87 -6.63 -11.52 26.43
N ALA A 88 -6.87 -11.98 27.66
CA ALA A 88 -7.58 -11.21 28.68
C ALA A 88 -6.83 -9.94 29.12
N ALA A 89 -5.50 -9.91 28.98
CA ALA A 89 -4.67 -8.76 29.33
C ALA A 89 -4.53 -7.72 28.19
N LEU A 90 -4.98 -8.03 26.97
CA LEU A 90 -4.89 -7.08 25.85
C LEU A 90 -5.85 -5.89 26.04
N PRO A 91 -5.40 -4.65 25.79
CA PRO A 91 -6.25 -3.47 25.84
C PRO A 91 -7.12 -3.36 24.57
N LEU A 92 -8.02 -4.32 24.35
CA LEU A 92 -8.89 -4.35 23.18
C LEU A 92 -9.91 -3.19 23.22
N THR A 93 -9.87 -2.33 22.21
CA THR A 93 -10.87 -1.28 22.01
C THR A 93 -11.93 -1.64 20.97
N ALA A 94 -11.68 -2.70 20.19
CA ALA A 94 -12.60 -3.28 19.22
C ALA A 94 -12.20 -4.76 18.96
N PRO A 95 -13.04 -5.55 18.28
CA PRO A 95 -12.69 -6.90 17.86
C PRO A 95 -11.40 -6.91 17.00
N PRO A 96 -10.51 -7.90 17.17
CA PRO A 96 -9.37 -8.10 16.29
C PRO A 96 -9.79 -8.25 14.83
N GLN A 97 -8.92 -7.85 13.90
CA GLN A 97 -9.19 -7.89 12.46
C GLN A 97 -7.97 -8.37 11.69
N PRO A 98 -8.14 -9.00 10.52
CA PRO A 98 -7.03 -9.32 9.66
C PRO A 98 -6.33 -8.05 9.19
N THR A 99 -5.00 -8.02 9.34
CA THR A 99 -4.16 -6.93 8.87
C THR A 99 -3.26 -7.35 7.71
N ASN A 100 -2.76 -6.36 6.97
CA ASN A 100 -1.92 -6.53 5.81
C ASN A 100 -0.76 -5.54 5.83
N ALA A 101 0.36 -5.92 5.20
CA ALA A 101 1.40 -4.99 4.79
C ALA A 101 0.89 -4.15 3.62
N CYS A 102 0.66 -2.88 3.88
CA CYS A 102 0.29 -1.88 2.88
C CYS A 102 1.54 -1.11 2.45
N HIS A 103 1.83 -1.14 1.16
CA HIS A 103 2.94 -0.39 0.57
C HIS A 103 2.52 1.07 0.33
N ILE A 104 3.34 2.05 0.71
CA ILE A 104 3.09 3.47 0.40
C ILE A 104 3.36 3.72 -1.09
N PHE A 105 4.54 3.29 -1.55
CA PHE A 105 4.87 3.10 -2.95
C PHE A 105 4.67 1.63 -3.30
N PRO A 106 3.62 1.31 -4.07
CA PRO A 106 3.37 -0.07 -4.43
C PRO A 106 4.36 -0.59 -5.48
N PRO A 107 4.53 -1.92 -5.61
CA PRO A 107 5.38 -2.52 -6.64
C PRO A 107 5.08 -2.04 -8.07
N SER A 108 3.82 -1.65 -8.35
CA SER A 108 3.38 -1.06 -9.62
C SER A 108 4.10 0.25 -9.98
N THR A 109 4.72 0.94 -9.02
CA THR A 109 5.56 2.12 -9.27
C THR A 109 6.92 1.79 -9.88
N ASN A 110 7.31 0.51 -9.84
CA ASN A 110 8.55 -0.02 -10.40
C ASN A 110 8.32 -0.98 -11.59
N THR A 111 7.08 -1.17 -12.05
CA THR A 111 6.83 -2.12 -13.14
C THR A 111 7.44 -1.63 -14.46
N GLY A 112 8.12 -2.52 -15.20
CA GLY A 112 8.80 -2.20 -16.46
C GLY A 112 10.34 -2.25 -16.37
N LEU A 113 10.89 -2.56 -15.20
CA LEU A 113 12.31 -2.80 -14.97
C LEU A 113 12.67 -4.27 -15.24
N ASP A 114 12.56 -4.73 -16.48
CA ASP A 114 13.27 -5.95 -16.92
C ASP A 114 14.60 -5.50 -17.54
N PRO A 115 15.77 -5.73 -16.89
CA PRO A 115 17.05 -5.25 -17.39
C PRO A 115 17.60 -5.99 -18.63
N GLU A 116 16.94 -7.02 -19.17
CA GLU A 116 17.61 -7.93 -20.12
C GLU A 116 16.90 -8.17 -21.47
N LYS A 117 16.09 -7.24 -21.98
CA LYS A 117 15.68 -7.31 -23.40
C LYS A 117 15.90 -6.00 -24.12
N GLU A 118 17.06 -5.88 -24.77
CA GLU A 118 17.30 -4.90 -25.84
C GLU A 118 16.10 -4.89 -26.80
N GLY A 119 15.45 -3.72 -26.94
CA GLY A 119 14.35 -3.52 -27.88
C GLY A 119 12.92 -3.63 -27.32
N HIS A 120 12.70 -3.89 -26.03
CA HIS A 120 11.35 -3.88 -25.46
C HIS A 120 10.89 -2.46 -25.04
N PRO A 121 9.70 -1.98 -25.45
CA PRO A 121 9.15 -0.66 -25.09
C PRO A 121 8.79 -0.46 -23.60
N LYS A 122 9.26 -1.34 -22.70
CA LYS A 122 8.96 -1.35 -21.26
C LYS A 122 9.83 -0.38 -20.44
N THR A 123 10.92 0.15 -20.99
CA THR A 123 11.86 1.04 -20.30
C THR A 123 11.31 2.44 -20.04
N HIS A 124 10.27 2.89 -20.75
CA HIS A 124 9.77 4.26 -20.63
C HIS A 124 8.72 4.46 -19.52
N TYR A 125 8.05 3.40 -19.07
CA TYR A 125 6.97 3.50 -18.07
C TYR A 125 7.51 3.82 -16.67
N ALA A 126 8.37 2.95 -16.12
CA ALA A 126 9.00 3.16 -14.82
C ALA A 126 9.79 4.48 -14.80
N ALA A 127 10.53 4.78 -15.88
CA ALA A 127 11.26 6.04 -16.00
C ALA A 127 10.35 7.28 -15.91
N ASN A 128 9.14 7.24 -16.50
CA ASN A 128 8.16 8.32 -16.37
C ASN A 128 7.63 8.43 -14.93
N VAL A 129 7.29 7.30 -14.29
CA VAL A 129 6.83 7.27 -12.89
C VAL A 129 7.90 7.88 -11.98
N TRP A 130 9.13 7.36 -12.08
CA TRP A 130 10.29 7.83 -11.32
C TRP A 130 10.58 9.31 -11.56
N SER A 131 10.53 9.77 -12.81
CA SER A 131 10.72 11.18 -13.14
C SER A 131 9.66 12.07 -12.49
N ILE A 132 8.39 11.68 -12.53
CA ILE A 132 7.30 12.45 -11.89
C ILE A 132 7.50 12.45 -10.37
N VAL A 133 7.75 11.29 -9.78
CA VAL A 133 7.95 11.14 -8.32
C VAL A 133 9.16 11.93 -7.83
N ASN A 134 10.27 11.93 -8.56
CA ASN A 134 11.46 12.71 -8.22
C ASN A 134 11.17 14.22 -8.33
N ASN A 135 10.58 14.68 -9.43
CA ASN A 135 10.31 16.11 -9.66
C ASN A 135 9.32 16.71 -8.65
N PHE A 136 8.29 15.97 -8.24
CA PHE A 136 7.25 16.48 -7.33
C PHE A 136 7.47 16.08 -5.87
N GLY A 137 8.10 14.93 -5.62
CA GLY A 137 8.29 14.36 -4.30
C GLY A 137 9.71 14.48 -3.76
N GLY A 138 10.71 14.74 -4.60
CA GLY A 138 12.12 14.70 -4.22
C GLY A 138 12.55 13.30 -3.75
N ILE A 139 11.94 12.26 -4.30
CA ILE A 139 12.16 10.86 -3.96
C ILE A 139 12.74 10.17 -5.19
N ARG A 140 13.92 9.59 -5.04
CA ARG A 140 14.63 8.90 -6.12
C ARG A 140 14.37 7.40 -6.01
N LEU A 141 13.26 6.96 -6.60
CA LEU A 141 12.77 5.58 -6.46
C LEU A 141 13.80 4.54 -6.90
N GLU A 142 14.59 4.87 -7.90
CA GLU A 142 15.67 4.02 -8.41
C GLU A 142 16.75 3.72 -7.36
N ASP A 143 17.02 4.68 -6.47
CA ASP A 143 18.00 4.55 -5.40
C ASP A 143 17.36 4.00 -4.12
N GLU A 144 16.11 4.41 -3.85
CA GLU A 144 15.48 4.22 -2.54
C GLU A 144 14.64 2.95 -2.43
N LEU A 145 14.00 2.50 -3.52
CA LEU A 145 12.95 1.47 -3.51
C LEU A 145 13.06 0.44 -4.65
N ASN A 146 14.19 0.36 -5.35
CA ASN A 146 14.40 -0.63 -6.40
C ASN A 146 14.65 -2.06 -5.85
N GLY A 147 14.19 -3.08 -6.57
CA GLY A 147 14.30 -4.48 -6.15
C GLY A 147 13.69 -4.73 -4.76
N ASP A 148 14.40 -5.49 -3.92
CA ASP A 148 13.95 -5.86 -2.57
C ASP A 148 13.73 -4.65 -1.64
N GLN A 149 14.34 -3.48 -1.95
CA GLN A 149 14.15 -2.26 -1.14
C GLN A 149 12.71 -1.76 -1.15
N ILE A 150 11.88 -2.19 -2.12
CA ILE A 150 10.43 -1.90 -2.11
C ILE A 150 9.73 -2.41 -0.83
N HIS A 151 10.30 -3.45 -0.19
CA HIS A 151 9.78 -4.08 1.01
C HIS A 151 10.26 -3.44 2.32
N ARG A 152 11.15 -2.44 2.26
CA ARG A 152 11.70 -1.79 3.46
C ARG A 152 10.60 -1.21 4.35
N LEU A 153 10.81 -1.23 5.67
CA LEU A 153 9.80 -0.80 6.64
C LEU A 153 9.34 0.64 6.46
N SER A 154 10.21 1.55 6.00
CA SER A 154 9.81 2.94 5.73
C SER A 154 8.79 3.08 4.58
N ASN A 155 8.60 2.03 3.77
CA ASN A 155 7.60 1.95 2.70
C ASN A 155 6.39 1.07 3.07
N ILE A 156 6.34 0.49 4.28
CA ILE A 156 5.30 -0.46 4.68
C ILE A 156 4.53 0.05 5.90
N MET A 157 3.21 -0.11 5.87
CA MET A 157 2.29 0.17 6.98
C MET A 157 1.46 -1.06 7.32
N THR A 158 1.25 -1.35 8.61
CA THR A 158 0.27 -2.36 9.02
C THR A 158 -1.13 -1.74 8.97
N MET A 159 -2.00 -2.25 8.10
CA MET A 159 -3.36 -1.73 7.92
C MET A 159 -4.40 -2.85 8.00
N SER A 160 -5.54 -2.58 8.61
CA SER A 160 -6.71 -3.47 8.52
C SER A 160 -7.17 -3.57 7.06
N GLN A 161 -7.86 -4.65 6.71
CA GLN A 161 -8.35 -4.83 5.33
C GLN A 161 -9.14 -3.63 4.79
N SER A 162 -10.02 -3.04 5.61
CA SER A 162 -10.82 -1.87 5.22
C SER A 162 -9.98 -0.62 4.99
N THR A 163 -9.03 -0.34 5.87
CA THR A 163 -8.18 0.85 5.76
C THR A 163 -7.14 0.72 4.65
N HIS A 164 -6.61 -0.49 4.44
CA HIS A 164 -5.76 -0.81 3.30
C HIS A 164 -6.52 -0.59 1.98
N SER A 165 -7.75 -1.11 1.87
CA SER A 165 -8.57 -0.90 0.67
C SER A 165 -8.84 0.59 0.39
N MET A 166 -9.10 1.39 1.42
CA MET A 166 -9.26 2.85 1.25
C MET A 166 -7.95 3.53 0.84
N PHE A 167 -6.81 3.07 1.35
CA PHE A 167 -5.50 3.59 0.96
C PHE A 167 -5.20 3.27 -0.52
N ASP A 168 -5.31 2.00 -0.91
CA ASP A 168 -5.08 1.52 -2.28
C ASP A 168 -6.02 2.14 -3.32
N THR A 169 -7.22 2.56 -2.91
CA THR A 169 -8.19 3.23 -3.78
C THR A 169 -8.08 4.75 -3.75
N LEU A 170 -7.03 5.28 -3.11
CA LEU A 170 -6.75 6.72 -2.97
C LEU A 170 -7.85 7.50 -2.21
N ARG A 171 -8.57 6.80 -1.31
CA ARG A 171 -9.67 7.35 -0.51
C ARG A 171 -9.27 7.73 0.91
N LEU A 172 -8.10 7.29 1.38
CA LEU A 172 -7.54 7.61 2.69
C LEU A 172 -6.07 8.04 2.54
N TRP A 173 -5.66 9.09 3.25
CA TRP A 173 -4.26 9.56 3.27
C TRP A 173 -3.88 10.20 4.60
N PHE A 174 -2.59 10.52 4.75
CA PHE A 174 -2.01 11.08 5.97
C PHE A 174 -1.41 12.46 5.68
N GLU A 175 -1.86 13.49 6.41
CA GLU A 175 -1.30 14.83 6.35
C GLU A 175 -0.40 15.09 7.54
N ALA A 176 0.87 15.38 7.28
CA ALA A 176 1.85 15.54 8.33
C ALA A 176 1.64 16.84 9.11
N VAL A 177 1.62 16.75 10.43
CA VAL A 177 1.53 17.92 11.32
C VAL A 177 2.95 18.34 11.79
N PRO A 178 3.11 19.47 12.52
CA PRO A 178 4.43 19.88 13.03
C PRO A 178 5.09 18.84 13.94
N THR A 179 4.29 18.11 14.72
CA THR A 179 4.78 17.03 15.59
C THR A 179 5.40 15.88 14.79
N LEU A 180 6.56 15.39 15.25
CA LEU A 180 7.32 14.35 14.55
C LEU A 180 6.53 13.04 14.47
N ALA A 181 6.50 12.45 13.26
CA ALA A 181 5.79 11.20 12.96
C ALA A 181 4.30 11.21 13.36
N THR A 182 3.70 12.40 13.46
CA THR A 182 2.28 12.58 13.71
C THR A 182 1.59 13.07 12.45
N TYR A 183 0.39 12.55 12.21
CA TYR A 183 -0.37 12.81 11.00
C TYR A 183 -1.85 12.96 11.32
N ASP A 184 -2.52 13.85 10.62
CA ASP A 184 -3.97 13.85 10.49
C ASP A 184 -4.38 12.81 9.45
N ILE A 185 -5.36 11.99 9.80
CA ILE A 185 -5.94 10.98 8.91
C ILE A 185 -7.07 11.64 8.15
N CYS A 186 -6.90 11.70 6.83
CA CYS A 186 -7.83 12.34 5.92
C CYS A 186 -8.46 11.28 5.00
N ALA A 187 -9.66 11.58 4.52
CA ALA A 187 -10.37 10.72 3.59
C ALA A 187 -11.24 11.55 2.65
N THR A 188 -11.60 10.97 1.50
CA THR A 188 -12.46 11.64 0.51
C THR A 188 -13.87 11.91 1.04
N LEU A 189 -14.33 11.10 1.99
CA LEU A 189 -15.60 11.28 2.70
C LEU A 189 -15.38 11.21 4.21
N PRO A 190 -15.87 12.19 5.00
CA PRO A 190 -15.73 12.17 6.46
C PRO A 190 -16.32 10.93 7.14
N LEU A 191 -17.32 10.28 6.51
CA LEU A 191 -17.98 9.07 6.99
C LEU A 191 -17.03 7.87 7.08
N TYR A 192 -15.97 7.82 6.25
CA TYR A 192 -14.97 6.75 6.30
C TYR A 192 -14.17 6.74 7.59
N LEU A 193 -14.23 7.80 8.38
CA LEU A 193 -13.40 8.02 9.56
C LEU A 193 -14.23 8.17 10.85
N ILE A 194 -15.49 7.71 10.87
CA ILE A 194 -16.38 7.82 12.06
C ILE A 194 -15.78 7.11 13.29
N ASN A 195 -15.19 5.93 13.10
CA ASN A 195 -14.60 5.12 14.17
C ASN A 195 -13.07 5.13 14.13
N ILE A 196 -12.47 6.18 13.57
CA ILE A 196 -11.02 6.32 13.44
C ILE A 196 -10.59 7.60 14.15
N THR A 197 -9.59 7.49 15.03
CA THR A 197 -8.95 8.66 15.63
C THR A 197 -8.35 9.53 14.53
N ARG A 198 -8.78 10.79 14.45
CA ARG A 198 -8.43 11.70 13.35
C ARG A 198 -6.95 12.06 13.30
N ARG A 199 -6.20 11.81 14.37
CA ARG A 199 -4.77 12.06 14.46
C ARG A 199 -4.07 10.84 15.02
N VAL A 200 -2.95 10.49 14.42
CA VAL A 200 -2.14 9.34 14.82
C VAL A 200 -0.67 9.72 14.90
N THR A 201 0.01 9.20 15.91
CA THR A 201 1.49 9.21 15.99
C THR A 201 2.01 7.81 15.71
N PHE A 202 2.88 7.68 14.71
CA PHE A 202 3.53 6.42 14.40
C PHE A 202 4.64 6.13 15.41
N THR A 203 4.46 5.00 16.09
CA THR A 203 5.37 4.43 17.08
C THR A 203 6.01 3.17 16.51
N ALA A 204 7.16 2.80 17.07
CA ALA A 204 7.82 1.54 16.75
C ALA A 204 8.15 0.81 18.06
N THR A 205 8.04 -0.51 18.07
CA THR A 205 8.37 -1.35 19.24
C THR A 205 9.86 -1.29 19.61
N LYS A 206 10.75 -1.10 18.63
CA LYS A 206 12.18 -0.81 18.84
C LYS A 206 12.57 0.47 18.10
N ALA A 207 13.54 1.20 18.64
CA ALA A 207 14.00 2.48 18.08
C ALA A 207 14.71 2.36 16.71
N ASN A 208 15.28 1.19 16.41
CA ASN A 208 15.97 0.93 15.14
C ASN A 208 15.03 0.55 13.99
N LEU A 209 13.75 0.28 14.26
CA LEU A 209 12.79 -0.07 13.21
C LEU A 209 12.28 1.20 12.53
N GLU A 210 12.55 1.30 11.22
CA GLU A 210 12.13 2.46 10.43
C GLU A 210 10.61 2.61 10.45
N ARG A 211 10.16 3.84 10.73
CA ARG A 211 8.76 4.23 10.57
C ARG A 211 8.49 4.59 9.11
N PRO A 212 7.22 4.53 8.68
CA PRO A 212 6.80 5.09 7.38
C PRO A 212 7.44 6.45 7.08
N ASP A 213 8.13 6.57 5.94
CA ASP A 213 8.84 7.80 5.56
C ASP A 213 7.81 8.92 5.31
N ARG A 214 8.02 10.04 6.00
CA ARG A 214 7.17 11.23 5.91
C ARG A 214 7.09 11.79 4.48
N ARG A 215 8.16 11.69 3.70
CA ARG A 215 8.19 12.12 2.29
C ARG A 215 7.27 11.26 1.44
N TYR A 216 7.27 9.95 1.68
CA TYR A 216 6.45 9.00 0.91
C TYR A 216 4.96 9.25 1.16
N LEU A 217 4.59 9.40 2.44
CA LEU A 217 3.23 9.73 2.83
C LEU A 217 2.76 11.08 2.28
N ARG A 218 3.65 12.08 2.28
CA ARG A 218 3.35 13.40 1.72
C ARG A 218 3.05 13.32 0.21
N LEU A 219 3.83 12.55 -0.55
CA LEU A 219 3.56 12.37 -1.96
C LEU A 219 2.24 11.61 -2.18
N HIS A 220 2.03 10.51 -1.45
CA HIS A 220 0.77 9.77 -1.50
C HIS A 220 -0.44 10.66 -1.20
N ALA A 221 -0.37 11.52 -0.18
CA ALA A 221 -1.40 12.50 0.13
C ALA A 221 -1.68 13.46 -1.04
N ALA A 222 -0.63 13.95 -1.72
CA ALA A 222 -0.80 14.78 -2.90
C ALA A 222 -1.48 14.01 -4.04
N VAL A 223 -1.11 12.74 -4.26
CA VAL A 223 -1.74 11.86 -5.26
C VAL A 223 -3.22 11.66 -4.95
N CYS A 224 -3.60 11.34 -3.71
CA CYS A 224 -5.00 11.20 -3.28
C CYS A 224 -5.80 12.48 -3.53
N ARG A 225 -5.24 13.63 -3.15
CA ARG A 225 -5.90 14.93 -3.33
C ARG A 225 -6.11 15.27 -4.80
N VAL A 226 -5.10 15.05 -5.65
CA VAL A 226 -5.22 15.26 -7.09
C VAL A 226 -6.28 14.34 -7.67
N ALA A 227 -6.24 13.04 -7.34
CA ALA A 227 -7.21 12.06 -7.82
C ALA A 227 -8.65 12.46 -7.49
N TYR A 228 -8.89 12.91 -6.25
CA TYR A 228 -10.20 13.34 -5.78
C TYR A 228 -10.64 14.68 -6.38
N MET A 229 -9.81 15.71 -6.28
CA MET A 229 -10.18 17.07 -6.72
C MET A 229 -10.36 17.18 -8.23
N SER A 230 -9.68 16.34 -9.02
CA SER A 230 -9.82 16.36 -10.48
C SER A 230 -10.95 15.48 -11.02
N GLY A 231 -11.69 14.76 -10.15
CA GLY A 231 -12.68 13.76 -10.56
C GLY A 231 -12.07 12.49 -11.19
N ALA A 232 -10.74 12.33 -11.12
CA ALA A 232 -10.05 11.21 -11.75
C ALA A 232 -10.28 9.90 -10.99
N ALA A 233 -10.48 9.98 -9.67
CA ALA A 233 -10.85 8.84 -8.86
C ALA A 233 -12.19 8.22 -9.32
N GLU A 234 -13.23 9.04 -9.54
CA GLU A 234 -14.53 8.57 -10.04
C GLU A 234 -14.46 8.07 -11.47
N TYR A 235 -13.62 8.69 -12.31
CA TYR A 235 -13.37 8.20 -13.68
C TYR A 235 -12.72 6.81 -13.65
N LEU A 236 -11.67 6.62 -12.84
CA LEU A 236 -11.00 5.33 -12.68
C LEU A 236 -11.97 4.28 -12.07
N ASP A 237 -12.74 4.63 -11.05
CA ASP A 237 -13.80 3.77 -10.47
C ASP A 237 -14.82 3.30 -11.51
N ARG A 238 -15.14 4.16 -12.50
CA ARG A 238 -16.07 3.83 -13.58
C ARG A 238 -15.45 2.90 -14.60
N CYS A 239 -14.25 3.21 -15.07
CA CYS A 239 -13.50 2.33 -15.96
C CYS A 239 -13.41 0.93 -15.35
N ASP A 240 -13.08 0.86 -14.06
CA ASP A 240 -12.85 -0.41 -13.35
C ASP A 240 -14.12 -1.26 -13.28
N ARG A 241 -15.28 -0.64 -12.99
CA ARG A 241 -16.58 -1.33 -13.03
C ARG A 241 -16.96 -1.80 -14.43
N GLU A 242 -16.78 -0.94 -15.44
CA GLU A 242 -17.00 -1.33 -16.83
C GLU A 242 -16.08 -2.49 -17.26
N HIS A 243 -14.88 -2.59 -16.67
CA HIS A 243 -13.95 -3.69 -16.87
C HIS A 243 -14.38 -5.00 -16.20
N GLU A 244 -15.01 -4.95 -15.02
CA GLU A 244 -15.54 -6.13 -14.33
C GLU A 244 -16.81 -6.68 -15.01
N ASP A 245 -17.66 -5.80 -15.53
CA ASP A 245 -18.94 -6.17 -16.14
C ASP A 245 -18.83 -6.67 -17.60
N ARG A 246 -17.82 -6.20 -18.36
CA ARG A 246 -17.64 -6.57 -19.78
C ARG A 246 -16.80 -7.84 -19.96
N LYS A 247 -17.47 -8.97 -20.22
CA LYS A 247 -16.83 -10.28 -20.50
C LYS A 247 -16.36 -10.49 -21.95
N VAL A 248 -16.79 -9.65 -22.92
CA VAL A 248 -16.49 -9.84 -24.36
C VAL A 248 -16.26 -8.49 -25.04
N LEU A 249 -15.30 -8.41 -25.97
CA LEU A 249 -15.07 -7.23 -26.80
C LEU A 249 -16.21 -7.05 -27.82
N ALA A 250 -16.65 -5.81 -27.99
CA ALA A 250 -17.58 -5.47 -29.05
C ALA A 250 -16.91 -5.65 -30.43
N ARG A 251 -17.61 -6.29 -31.37
CA ARG A 251 -17.10 -6.60 -32.72
C ARG A 251 -16.90 -5.35 -33.61
N ASP A 252 -17.46 -4.22 -33.21
CA ASP A 252 -17.46 -2.95 -33.95
C ASP A 252 -16.25 -2.05 -33.65
N GLY A 253 -15.32 -2.51 -32.78
CA GLY A 253 -14.13 -1.73 -32.41
C GLY A 253 -14.39 -0.67 -31.34
N SER A 254 -15.61 -0.50 -30.84
CA SER A 254 -15.92 0.40 -29.71
C SER A 254 -15.24 -0.01 -28.39
N SER A 255 -14.62 -1.20 -28.36
CA SER A 255 -13.82 -1.72 -27.24
C SER A 255 -12.31 -1.43 -27.37
N ALA A 256 -11.86 -0.60 -28.31
CA ALA A 256 -10.43 -0.31 -28.50
C ALA A 256 -9.78 0.38 -27.28
N GLU A 257 -10.45 1.37 -26.68
CA GLU A 257 -9.99 2.03 -25.46
C GLU A 257 -10.00 1.09 -24.24
N PHE A 258 -11.01 0.21 -24.19
CA PHE A 258 -11.11 -0.88 -23.23
C PHE A 258 -9.95 -1.87 -23.35
N LEU A 259 -9.59 -2.30 -24.57
CA LEU A 259 -8.47 -3.22 -24.82
C LEU A 259 -7.12 -2.57 -24.46
N THR A 260 -6.94 -1.31 -24.83
CA THR A 260 -5.72 -0.54 -24.50
C THR A 260 -5.52 -0.46 -22.98
N THR A 261 -6.59 -0.18 -22.25
CA THR A 261 -6.56 -0.13 -20.77
C THR A 261 -6.29 -1.50 -20.14
N ARG A 262 -6.84 -2.58 -20.71
CA ARG A 262 -6.57 -3.97 -20.26
C ARG A 262 -5.12 -4.38 -20.50
N LEU A 263 -4.54 -4.07 -21.66
CA LEU A 263 -3.14 -4.35 -21.95
C LEU A 263 -2.23 -3.61 -20.97
N GLN A 264 -2.47 -2.32 -20.72
CA GLN A 264 -1.73 -1.54 -19.73
C GLN A 264 -1.81 -2.17 -18.32
N ARG A 265 -2.96 -2.73 -17.91
CA ARG A 265 -3.11 -3.43 -16.61
C ARG A 265 -2.37 -4.77 -16.55
N VAL A 266 -2.41 -5.59 -17.59
CA VAL A 266 -1.69 -6.87 -17.61
C VAL A 266 -0.18 -6.63 -17.49
N PHE A 267 0.32 -5.53 -18.04
CA PHE A 267 1.71 -5.10 -17.86
C PHE A 267 2.04 -4.53 -16.47
N LEU A 268 1.06 -4.21 -15.62
CA LEU A 268 1.26 -3.66 -14.26
C LEU A 268 1.08 -4.70 -13.15
N VAL A 269 0.44 -5.84 -13.46
CA VAL A 269 0.10 -6.90 -12.50
C VAL A 269 0.99 -8.14 -12.68
N ALA A 270 1.72 -8.25 -13.79
CA ALA A 270 2.76 -9.25 -14.02
C ALA A 270 4.13 -8.70 -13.62
#